data_AF-A0A0A0V122-F1
#
_entry.id   AF-A0A0A0V122-F1
#
_cell.length_a   1.000
_cell.length_b   1.000
_cell.length_c   1.000
_cell.angle_alpha   90.00
_cell.angle_beta   90.00
_cell.angle_gamma   90.00
#
_symmetry.space_group_name_H-M   'P 1'
#
loop_
_entity.id
_entity.type
_entity.pdbx_description
1 polymer ?
#
loop_
_entity_poly.entity_id
_entity_poly.type
_entity_poly.pdbx_seq_one_letter_code
_entity_poly.pdbx_strand_id
1 'polypeptide(L)'
;MSNFYKAGAAAMTSNKDDWETPQALFDQLDKEFHFTLDAASNDQNAKCEHHYTAENSGLEHSWGGETVFCNPPYGRNIGDWIRKASQEASKPDTLVVLLVPARTDTRWFQNYILHRAEVRFLPGRLKYEVDGQAGEAAPFPSMVVIMRTGER
;
A
#
# COMPACT_ATOMS: atom_id res chain seq x y z
N MET A 1 -11.36 43.81 -2.22
CA MET A 1 -11.44 42.49 -1.57
C MET A 1 -11.47 41.44 -2.68
N SER A 2 -10.39 40.66 -2.79
CA SER A 2 -10.16 39.71 -3.89
C SER A 2 -11.05 38.48 -3.73
N ASN A 3 -11.80 38.13 -4.78
CA ASN A 3 -12.55 36.88 -4.89
C ASN A 3 -11.56 35.71 -5.08
N PHE A 4 -11.01 35.23 -3.98
CA PHE A 4 -10.38 33.92 -3.92
C PHE A 4 -11.49 32.86 -3.86
N TYR A 5 -11.38 31.80 -4.66
CA TYR A 5 -12.22 30.59 -4.67
C TYR A 5 -13.48 30.59 -5.56
N LYS A 6 -13.33 29.94 -6.71
CA LYS A 6 -14.36 29.00 -7.20
C LYS A 6 -14.19 27.70 -6.41
N ALA A 7 -15.28 27.19 -5.84
CA ALA A 7 -15.30 25.89 -5.16
C ALA A 7 -14.87 24.78 -6.13
N GLY A 8 -13.70 24.18 -5.88
CA GLY A 8 -13.25 22.95 -6.52
C GLY A 8 -13.90 21.74 -5.84
N ALA A 9 -14.12 20.69 -6.62
CA ALA A 9 -14.94 19.51 -6.30
C ALA A 9 -14.65 18.84 -4.95
N ALA A 10 -15.72 18.29 -4.36
CA ALA A 10 -15.75 17.57 -3.09
C ALA A 10 -14.76 16.39 -3.02
N ALA A 11 -14.36 16.05 -1.79
CA ALA A 11 -13.54 14.88 -1.50
C ALA A 11 -14.17 13.60 -2.07
N MET A 12 -13.50 13.00 -3.04
CA MET A 12 -13.98 11.81 -3.76
C MET A 12 -13.70 10.55 -2.93
N THR A 13 -14.77 9.90 -2.47
CA THR A 13 -14.75 8.54 -1.91
C THR A 13 -14.97 7.54 -3.05
N SER A 14 -14.03 6.62 -3.28
CA SER A 14 -14.26 5.46 -4.15
C SER A 14 -15.06 4.40 -3.40
N ASN A 15 -15.96 3.68 -4.10
CA ASN A 15 -16.68 2.51 -3.59
C ASN A 15 -15.93 1.19 -3.84
N LYS A 16 -14.80 1.22 -4.57
CA LYS A 16 -13.93 0.06 -4.78
C LYS A 16 -12.72 0.18 -3.86
N ASP A 17 -12.54 -0.83 -3.02
CA ASP A 17 -11.49 -0.91 -2.01
C ASP A 17 -10.32 -1.78 -2.50
N ASP A 18 -10.58 -2.73 -3.41
CA ASP A 18 -9.58 -3.65 -3.96
C ASP A 18 -9.01 -3.11 -5.28
N TRP A 19 -7.80 -2.60 -5.25
CA TRP A 19 -7.12 -2.00 -6.40
C TRP A 19 -5.95 -2.88 -6.84
N GLU A 20 -5.90 -3.27 -8.11
CA GLU A 20 -4.77 -4.04 -8.64
C GLU A 20 -3.57 -3.13 -8.90
N THR A 21 -2.40 -3.55 -8.43
CA THR A 21 -1.14 -2.80 -8.59
C THR A 21 -0.72 -2.79 -10.05
N PRO A 22 -0.45 -1.62 -10.66
CA PRO A 22 0.10 -1.54 -12.01
C PRO A 22 1.40 -2.34 -12.14
N GLN A 23 1.47 -3.24 -13.12
CA GLN A 23 2.59 -4.19 -13.24
C GLN A 23 3.95 -3.48 -13.30
N ALA A 24 4.05 -2.40 -14.08
CA ALA A 24 5.29 -1.65 -14.22
C ALA A 24 5.79 -1.01 -12.91
N LEU A 25 4.88 -0.64 -12.00
CA LEU A 25 5.26 -0.14 -10.67
C LEU A 25 5.75 -1.29 -9.79
N PHE A 26 5.05 -2.43 -9.82
CA PHE A 26 5.47 -3.62 -9.11
C PHE A 26 6.86 -4.07 -9.57
N ASP A 27 7.10 -4.23 -10.87
CA ASP A 27 8.38 -4.67 -11.43
C ASP A 27 9.56 -3.77 -11.02
N GLN A 28 9.33 -2.46 -10.92
CA GLN A 28 10.36 -1.51 -10.46
C GLN A 28 10.71 -1.72 -8.99
N LEU A 29 9.71 -1.92 -8.15
CA LEU A 29 9.91 -2.18 -6.72
C LEU A 29 10.52 -3.58 -6.51
N ASP A 30 10.05 -4.58 -7.24
CA ASP A 30 10.55 -5.96 -7.15
C ASP A 30 12.00 -6.08 -7.61
N LYS A 31 12.40 -5.32 -8.63
CA LYS A 31 13.80 -5.22 -9.03
C LYS A 31 14.71 -4.68 -7.92
N GLU A 32 14.19 -3.85 -7.03
CA GLU A 32 14.93 -3.27 -5.91
C GLU A 32 14.88 -4.15 -4.67
N PHE A 33 13.72 -4.70 -4.34
CA PHE A 33 13.46 -5.35 -3.06
C PHE A 33 13.42 -6.87 -3.14
N HIS A 34 13.14 -7.45 -4.31
CA HIS A 34 13.04 -8.89 -4.53
C HIS A 34 11.97 -9.53 -3.63
N PHE A 35 10.70 -9.24 -3.92
CA PHE A 35 9.58 -9.69 -3.11
C PHE A 35 9.42 -11.21 -3.16
N THR A 36 9.15 -11.77 -1.99
CA THR A 36 8.89 -13.19 -1.80
C THR A 36 7.43 -13.45 -1.42
N LEU A 37 6.72 -12.43 -0.92
CA LEU A 37 5.32 -12.53 -0.48
C LEU A 37 4.48 -11.35 -0.99
N ASP A 38 3.31 -11.64 -1.56
CA ASP A 38 2.23 -10.66 -1.78
C ASP A 38 1.14 -10.82 -0.70
N ALA A 39 1.14 -9.92 0.28
CA ALA A 39 0.33 -10.08 1.48
C ALA A 39 -1.15 -9.73 1.33
N ALA A 40 -1.56 -9.11 0.22
CA ALA A 40 -2.92 -8.64 0.02
C ALA A 40 -3.32 -8.71 -1.46
N SER A 41 -3.65 -9.90 -1.94
CA SER A 41 -3.99 -10.16 -3.33
C SER A 41 -5.18 -11.11 -3.46
N ASN A 42 -5.41 -11.61 -4.67
CA ASN A 42 -6.22 -12.78 -4.98
C ASN A 42 -5.46 -13.66 -5.99
N ASP A 43 -5.97 -14.86 -6.27
CA ASP A 43 -5.31 -15.81 -7.16
C ASP A 43 -5.15 -15.33 -8.62
N GLN A 44 -5.86 -14.28 -9.02
CA GLN A 44 -5.82 -13.72 -10.38
C GLN A 44 -4.84 -12.55 -10.51
N ASN A 45 -4.55 -11.84 -9.42
CA ASN A 45 -3.78 -10.59 -9.44
C ASN A 45 -2.52 -10.61 -8.58
N ALA A 46 -2.22 -11.73 -7.92
CA ALA A 46 -1.03 -11.91 -7.11
C ALA A 46 0.23 -11.58 -7.90
N LYS A 47 1.14 -10.84 -7.26
CA LYS A 47 2.41 -10.43 -7.84
C LYS A 47 3.59 -11.31 -7.40
N CYS A 48 3.38 -12.21 -6.45
CA CYS A 48 4.34 -13.19 -5.96
C CYS A 48 3.73 -14.60 -5.99
N GLU A 49 4.56 -15.65 -6.07
CA GLU A 49 4.09 -17.05 -5.99
C GLU A 49 3.49 -17.39 -4.62
N HIS A 50 4.11 -16.89 -3.55
CA HIS A 50 3.52 -16.94 -2.21
C HIS A 50 2.65 -15.71 -2.02
N HIS A 51 1.36 -15.92 -1.77
CA HIS A 51 0.41 -14.83 -1.57
C HIS A 51 -0.70 -15.18 -0.58
N TYR A 52 -1.35 -14.13 -0.07
CA TYR A 52 -2.54 -14.23 0.77
C TYR A 52 -3.77 -13.63 0.07
N THR A 53 -4.92 -14.28 0.27
CA THR A 53 -6.22 -13.88 -0.30
C THR A 53 -7.18 -13.41 0.78
N ALA A 54 -8.40 -13.02 0.39
CA ALA A 54 -9.45 -12.69 1.35
C ALA A 54 -9.86 -13.89 2.22
N GLU A 55 -9.84 -15.11 1.66
CA GLU A 55 -10.16 -16.37 2.35
C GLU A 55 -9.04 -16.82 3.29
N ASN A 56 -7.79 -16.46 2.97
CA ASN A 56 -6.60 -16.76 3.76
C ASN A 56 -5.89 -15.46 4.14
N SER A 57 -6.58 -14.66 4.96
CA SER A 57 -6.23 -13.26 5.22
C SER A 57 -4.79 -13.09 5.65
N GLY A 58 -4.04 -12.28 4.91
CA GLY A 58 -2.67 -11.95 5.26
C GLY A 58 -2.52 -11.37 6.66
N LEU A 59 -3.58 -10.77 7.23
CA LEU A 59 -3.59 -10.28 8.60
C LEU A 59 -3.36 -11.38 9.65
N GLU A 60 -3.76 -12.61 9.36
CA GLU A 60 -3.78 -13.75 10.29
C GLU A 60 -2.50 -14.58 10.26
N HIS A 61 -1.61 -14.35 9.29
CA HIS A 61 -0.36 -15.10 9.11
C HIS A 61 0.88 -14.27 9.44
N SER A 62 1.93 -14.91 9.93
CA SER A 62 3.23 -14.26 10.12
C SER A 62 3.90 -13.99 8.76
N TRP A 63 4.52 -12.83 8.60
CA TRP A 63 5.36 -12.48 7.45
C TRP A 63 6.87 -12.49 7.80
N GLY A 64 7.20 -13.01 8.99
CA GLY A 64 8.58 -13.12 9.47
C GLY A 64 9.50 -13.85 8.49
N GLY A 65 10.69 -13.29 8.21
CA GLY A 65 11.66 -13.81 7.25
C GLY A 65 11.37 -13.51 5.77
N GLU A 66 10.25 -12.84 5.44
CA GLU A 66 9.86 -12.54 4.06
C GLU A 66 10.24 -11.11 3.63
N THR A 67 10.38 -10.91 2.31
CA THR A 67 10.34 -9.58 1.70
C THR A 67 8.97 -9.35 1.10
N VAL A 68 8.18 -8.52 1.76
CA VAL A 68 6.73 -8.44 1.58
C VAL A 68 6.36 -7.24 0.72
N PHE A 69 5.57 -7.50 -0.32
CA PHE A 69 4.76 -6.48 -0.98
C PHE A 69 3.34 -6.49 -0.40
N CYS A 70 2.78 -5.31 -0.14
CA CYS A 70 1.42 -5.18 0.37
C CYS A 70 0.70 -3.99 -0.27
N ASN A 71 -0.30 -4.27 -1.11
CA ASN A 71 -1.27 -3.28 -1.57
C ASN A 71 -2.64 -3.61 -0.93
N PRO A 72 -2.87 -3.21 0.33
CA PRO A 72 -4.04 -3.66 1.09
C PRO A 72 -5.33 -3.08 0.52
N PRO A 73 -6.50 -3.68 0.81
CA PRO A 73 -7.78 -3.07 0.49
C PRO A 73 -7.90 -1.68 1.15
N TYR A 74 -8.23 -0.67 0.34
CA TYR A 74 -8.32 0.72 0.78
C TYR A 74 -9.69 0.96 1.40
N GLY A 75 -9.74 1.03 2.72
CA GLY A 75 -11.01 1.26 3.40
C GLY A 75 -10.83 1.51 4.89
N ARG A 76 -11.88 1.17 5.67
CA ARG A 76 -11.88 1.39 7.12
C ARG A 76 -10.75 0.66 7.84
N ASN A 77 -10.33 -0.49 7.31
CA ASN A 77 -9.39 -1.40 7.96
C ASN A 77 -7.93 -1.19 7.51
N ILE A 78 -7.63 -0.18 6.67
CA ILE A 78 -6.25 0.07 6.22
C ILE A 78 -5.29 0.28 7.42
N GLY A 79 -5.79 0.86 8.51
CA GLY A 79 -4.99 1.03 9.73
C GLY A 79 -4.53 -0.28 10.36
N ASP A 80 -5.30 -1.36 10.24
CA ASP A 80 -4.91 -2.68 10.75
C ASP A 80 -3.77 -3.28 9.92
N TRP A 81 -3.80 -3.11 8.59
CA TRP A 81 -2.72 -3.50 7.69
C TRP A 81 -1.43 -2.74 7.97
N ILE A 82 -1.50 -1.41 8.13
CA ILE A 82 -0.33 -0.59 8.48
C ILE A 82 0.25 -1.00 9.84
N ARG A 83 -0.61 -1.19 10.86
CA ARG A 83 -0.17 -1.65 12.19
C ARG A 83 0.53 -3.01 12.08
N LYS A 84 -0.06 -3.94 11.33
CA LYS A 84 0.53 -5.26 11.11
C LYS A 84 1.86 -5.17 10.40
N ALA A 85 1.95 -4.42 9.29
CA ALA A 85 3.20 -4.24 8.56
C ALA A 85 4.32 -3.71 9.47
N SER A 86 4.00 -2.74 10.34
CA SER A 86 4.96 -2.22 11.33
C SER A 86 5.40 -3.30 12.34
N GLN A 87 4.51 -4.19 12.76
CA GLN A 87 4.83 -5.31 13.65
C GLN A 87 5.68 -6.37 12.94
N GLU A 88 5.31 -6.74 11.72
CA GLU A 88 5.99 -7.76 10.91
C GLU A 88 7.40 -7.30 10.51
N ALA A 89 7.55 -6.06 10.05
CA ALA A 89 8.86 -5.47 9.72
C ALA A 89 9.84 -5.42 10.91
N SER A 90 9.35 -5.56 12.14
CA SER A 90 10.22 -5.65 13.32
C SER A 90 10.73 -7.05 13.64
N LYS A 91 10.29 -8.06 12.90
CA LYS A 91 10.81 -9.42 13.00
C LYS A 91 12.17 -9.52 12.28
N PRO A 92 13.04 -10.47 12.66
CA PRO A 92 14.30 -10.70 11.97
C PRO A 92 14.10 -10.98 10.49
N ASP A 93 15.00 -10.44 9.67
CA ASP A 93 15.06 -10.68 8.22
C ASP A 93 13.74 -10.38 7.49
N THR A 94 12.95 -9.41 7.97
CA THR A 94 11.67 -9.02 7.38
C THR A 94 11.71 -7.60 6.84
N LEU A 95 11.37 -7.46 5.56
CA LEU A 95 11.16 -6.18 4.89
C LEU A 95 9.69 -6.09 4.48
N VAL A 96 9.05 -4.95 4.73
CA VAL A 96 7.68 -4.71 4.26
C VAL A 96 7.60 -3.44 3.43
N VAL A 97 7.11 -3.57 2.19
CA VAL A 97 6.87 -2.47 1.26
C VAL A 97 5.37 -2.37 1.00
N LEU A 98 4.79 -1.21 1.30
CA LEU A 98 3.37 -0.97 1.11
C LEU A 98 3.09 0.07 0.03
N LEU A 99 2.03 -0.16 -0.75
CA LEU A 99 1.42 0.84 -1.63
C LEU A 99 0.10 1.31 -1.01
N VAL A 100 0.04 2.56 -0.55
CA VAL A 100 -1.15 3.08 0.17
C VAL A 100 -1.46 4.53 -0.21
N PRO A 101 -2.68 5.03 0.06
CA PRO A 101 -3.00 6.43 -0.14
C PRO A 101 -2.11 7.34 0.71
N ALA A 102 -1.63 8.45 0.15
CA ALA A 102 -0.83 9.43 0.89
C ALA A 102 -1.72 10.31 1.78
N ARG A 103 -2.20 9.74 2.90
CA ARG A 103 -3.07 10.39 3.89
C ARG A 103 -2.30 10.63 5.19
N THR A 104 -1.43 11.65 5.15
CA THR A 104 -0.49 11.93 6.24
C THR A 104 -1.15 12.39 7.54
N ASP A 105 -2.40 12.84 7.49
CA ASP A 105 -3.21 13.30 8.63
C ASP A 105 -3.82 12.16 9.46
N THR A 106 -3.82 10.94 8.94
CA THR A 106 -4.45 9.78 9.59
C THR A 106 -3.67 9.27 10.80
N ARG A 107 -4.39 8.67 11.76
CA ARG A 107 -3.76 8.07 12.96
C ARG A 107 -2.75 6.97 12.61
N TRP A 108 -3.03 6.14 11.61
CA TRP A 108 -2.11 5.07 11.23
C TRP A 108 -0.81 5.64 10.65
N PHE A 109 -0.88 6.72 9.89
CA PHE A 109 0.32 7.38 9.37
C PHE A 109 1.15 7.95 10.51
N GLN A 110 0.51 8.73 11.37
CA GLN A 110 1.17 9.39 12.51
C GLN A 110 1.80 8.39 13.48
N ASN A 111 1.15 7.26 13.74
CA ASN A 111 1.60 6.30 14.74
C ASN A 111 2.66 5.32 14.22
N TYR A 112 2.56 4.90 12.95
CA TYR A 112 3.31 3.75 12.44
C TYR A 112 4.25 4.05 11.27
N ILE A 113 4.13 5.23 10.62
CA ILE A 113 4.93 5.56 9.43
C ILE A 113 5.80 6.79 9.68
N LEU A 114 5.21 7.86 10.21
CA LEU A 114 5.92 9.11 10.42
C LEU A 114 7.14 8.89 11.35
N HIS A 115 8.32 9.24 10.84
CA HIS A 115 9.63 9.04 11.50
C HIS A 115 10.02 7.58 11.78
N ARG A 116 9.31 6.60 11.21
CA ARG A 116 9.51 5.16 11.45
C ARG A 116 9.73 4.34 10.17
N ALA A 117 9.54 4.95 9.01
CA ALA A 117 9.62 4.29 7.72
C ALA A 117 10.16 5.26 6.66
N GLU A 118 10.82 4.71 5.65
CA GLU A 118 11.10 5.43 4.42
C GLU A 118 9.79 5.60 3.63
N VAL A 119 9.53 6.82 3.15
CA VAL A 119 8.31 7.15 2.38
C VAL A 119 8.71 7.75 1.05
N ARG A 120 8.21 7.17 -0.05
CA ARG A 120 8.39 7.67 -1.41
C ARG A 120 7.03 8.09 -1.98
N PHE A 121 6.86 9.38 -2.22
CA PHE A 121 5.66 9.90 -2.88
C PHE A 121 5.72 9.65 -4.38
N LEU A 122 4.64 9.13 -4.96
CA LEU A 122 4.55 8.91 -6.40
C LEU A 122 4.09 10.19 -7.11
N PRO A 123 4.71 10.59 -8.24
CA PRO A 123 4.28 11.74 -9.00
C PRO A 123 2.93 11.46 -9.70
N GLY A 124 1.97 12.37 -9.53
CA GLY A 124 0.66 12.28 -10.17
C GLY A 124 -0.34 11.36 -9.46
N ARG A 125 -1.30 10.83 -10.22
CA ARG A 125 -2.31 9.89 -9.73
C ARG A 125 -2.08 8.54 -10.39
N LEU A 126 -1.92 7.52 -9.56
CA LEU A 126 -1.72 6.17 -10.07
C LEU A 126 -2.97 5.71 -10.81
N LYS A 127 -2.79 5.07 -11.96
CA LYS A 127 -3.86 4.38 -12.69
C LYS A 127 -3.78 2.91 -12.32
N TYR A 128 -4.56 2.50 -11.32
CA TYR A 128 -4.60 1.10 -10.89
C TYR A 128 -5.18 0.22 -11.99
N GLU A 129 -4.78 -1.04 -12.00
CA GLU A 129 -5.31 -2.02 -12.95
C GLU A 129 -6.71 -2.48 -12.51
N VAL A 130 -7.52 -2.87 -13.49
CA VAL A 130 -8.78 -3.58 -13.33
C VAL A 130 -8.77 -4.69 -14.38
N ASP A 131 -8.76 -5.93 -13.92
CA ASP A 131 -8.67 -7.13 -14.77
C ASP A 131 -7.44 -7.07 -15.71
N GLY A 132 -6.27 -6.66 -15.17
CA GLY A 132 -5.02 -6.54 -15.92
C GLY A 132 -4.95 -5.36 -16.92
N GLN A 133 -5.94 -4.46 -16.93
CA GLN A 133 -5.94 -3.27 -17.78
C GLN A 133 -5.86 -1.99 -16.96
N ALA A 134 -5.08 -1.02 -17.43
CA ALA A 134 -4.97 0.28 -16.76
C ALA A 134 -6.34 0.98 -16.68
N GLY A 135 -6.80 1.24 -15.46
CA GLY A 135 -8.04 1.96 -15.18
C GLY A 135 -7.89 3.48 -15.22
N GLU A 136 -8.87 4.16 -14.63
CA GLU A 136 -8.81 5.60 -14.43
C GLU A 136 -7.80 6.00 -13.36
N ALA A 137 -7.37 7.26 -13.41
CA ALA A 137 -6.49 7.81 -12.39
C ALA A 137 -7.21 7.83 -11.03
N ALA A 138 -6.56 7.30 -10.00
CA ALA A 138 -7.12 7.26 -8.66
C ALA A 138 -7.49 8.68 -8.18
N PRO A 139 -8.61 8.85 -7.45
CA PRO A 139 -9.01 10.15 -6.92
C PRO A 139 -8.10 10.66 -5.79
N PHE A 140 -7.16 9.84 -5.31
CA PHE A 140 -6.27 10.12 -4.18
C PHE A 140 -4.79 9.99 -4.58
N PRO A 141 -3.88 10.71 -3.91
CA PRO A 141 -2.44 10.47 -4.04
C PRO A 141 -2.07 9.12 -3.46
N SER A 142 -1.01 8.50 -3.99
CA SER A 142 -0.43 7.27 -3.46
C SER A 142 1.02 7.49 -3.02
N MET A 143 1.48 6.68 -2.08
CA MET A 143 2.86 6.63 -1.62
C MET A 143 3.30 5.18 -1.44
N VAL A 144 4.59 4.97 -1.61
CA VAL A 144 5.26 3.73 -1.21
C VAL A 144 5.85 3.94 0.19
N VAL A 145 5.63 2.99 1.08
CA VAL A 145 6.15 2.99 2.44
C VAL A 145 7.04 1.77 2.60
N ILE A 146 8.27 1.96 3.03
CA ILE A 146 9.27 0.90 3.20
C ILE A 146 9.59 0.84 4.69
N MET A 147 9.33 -0.32 5.31
CA MET A 147 9.57 -0.56 6.73
C MET A 147 10.62 -1.65 6.90
N ARG A 148 11.72 -1.34 7.59
CA ARG A 148 12.84 -2.25 7.83
C ARG A 148 13.00 -2.61 9.30
N THR A 149 13.62 -3.75 9.57
CA THR A 149 14.01 -4.13 10.93
C THR A 149 14.94 -3.08 11.55
N GLY A 150 14.59 -2.56 12.73
CA GLY A 150 15.43 -1.63 13.49
C GLY A 150 15.14 -0.14 13.25
N GLU A 151 14.33 0.23 12.26
CA GLU A 151 13.84 1.62 12.11
C GLU A 151 12.68 1.85 13.10
N ARG A 152 12.89 2.66 14.15
CA ARG A 152 11.86 3.04 15.13
C ARG A 152 12.03 4.42 15.73
#